data_AF-A0A4S8IHY2-F1
#
_entry.id   AF-A0A4S8IHY2-F1
#
_cell.length_a   1.000
_cell.length_b   1.000
_cell.length_c   1.000
_cell.angle_alpha   90.00
_cell.angle_beta   90.00
_cell.angle_gamma   90.00
#
_symmetry.space_group_name_H-M   'P 1'
#
loop_
_entity.id
_entity.type
_entity.pdbx_description
1 polymer ?
#
loop_
_entity_poly.entity_id
_entity_poly.type
_entity_poly.pdbx_seq_one_letter_code
_entity_poly.pdbx_strand_id
1 'polypeptide(L)'
;MTSKGLSSRKNFGIGGLLVSHVERPQPSVIVIGGGISGIAAARALSNASFKVILLESRNRLGGRVHTDHSFGCPVDMGASWLHGVCNENSLAPLIRGLGLRLYRTSGDDSVLYDHDLESYALFDKDGNQVPQQVVTKVGEAFERILKETEKVRDEHVVDMSLSHAISIVMERYPQLRQEGMAHEVLQWFICRLEAWFAADADTISLKNWDQEHVLSGGHGLMLQGYYPVIQALSEDLDIRLNHRVKKIAQCNNRVIVTVEDGNTFVADAAIITVPLGVLKANLIEFEPKLPEWKLSAISDIGVGIENKIALRFSNVFWPNIQHLVSHWGTDGDSLGSYSCDLVGKPADIYERFCAPVDNLYFAGEAASADHSGSVHGAYTSGVMAAEVCQRHLSVQHGISDLFQLVMGEELSEAMVPLQISRM
;
A
#
# COMPACT_ATOMS: atom_id res chain seq x y z
N MET A 1 -29.12 70.81 -46.38
CA MET A 1 -28.05 71.66 -45.80
C MET A 1 -27.25 70.81 -44.82
N THR A 2 -25.98 71.17 -44.54
CA THR A 2 -25.15 70.80 -43.36
C THR A 2 -25.06 69.34 -42.85
N SER A 3 -23.91 68.76 -42.43
CA SER A 3 -22.52 68.70 -42.96
C SER A 3 -21.54 68.19 -41.87
N LYS A 4 -20.45 67.50 -42.29
CA LYS A 4 -19.21 67.17 -41.53
C LYS A 4 -19.28 66.06 -40.47
N GLY A 5 -18.16 65.31 -40.36
CA GLY A 5 -17.91 64.34 -39.27
C GLY A 5 -16.94 63.20 -39.64
N LEU A 6 -15.65 63.49 -39.88
CA LEU A 6 -14.64 62.44 -40.10
C LEU A 6 -14.17 61.82 -38.77
N SER A 7 -13.99 60.49 -38.75
CA SER A 7 -12.83 59.87 -38.10
C SER A 7 -12.58 58.48 -38.68
N SER A 8 -11.34 58.18 -39.09
CA SER A 8 -10.94 56.85 -39.55
C SER A 8 -10.17 56.11 -38.46
N ARG A 9 -10.46 54.82 -38.29
CA ARG A 9 -9.54 53.87 -37.62
C ARG A 9 -9.26 52.72 -38.57
N LYS A 10 -8.00 52.28 -38.57
CA LYS A 10 -7.43 51.39 -39.59
C LYS A 10 -7.83 49.94 -39.33
N ASN A 11 -8.08 49.18 -40.39
CA ASN A 11 -7.97 47.73 -40.33
C ASN A 11 -6.51 47.38 -39.95
N PHE A 12 -6.33 46.73 -38.80
CA PHE A 12 -5.15 45.90 -38.55
C PHE A 12 -5.59 44.45 -38.73
N GLY A 13 -5.32 43.89 -39.91
CA GLY A 13 -5.45 42.46 -40.11
C GLY A 13 -4.32 41.75 -39.38
N ILE A 14 -4.64 41.12 -38.24
CA ILE A 14 -3.74 40.12 -37.66
C ILE A 14 -3.97 38.85 -38.48
N GLY A 15 -3.06 38.56 -39.42
CA GLY A 15 -3.05 37.29 -40.11
C GLY A 15 -2.82 36.19 -39.08
N GLY A 16 -3.85 35.40 -38.79
CA GLY A 16 -3.75 34.27 -37.88
C GLY A 16 -2.71 33.31 -38.41
N LEU A 17 -1.56 33.23 -37.73
CA LEU A 17 -0.55 32.25 -38.05
C LEU A 17 -1.18 30.88 -37.80
N LEU A 18 -1.36 30.09 -38.86
CA LEU A 18 -1.66 28.67 -38.71
C LEU A 18 -0.40 28.00 -38.14
N VAL A 19 -0.27 28.08 -36.82
CA VAL A 19 0.62 27.21 -36.05
C VAL A 19 0.08 25.81 -36.29
N SER A 20 0.72 25.09 -37.19
CA SER A 20 0.56 23.65 -37.31
C SER A 20 0.82 23.07 -35.93
N HIS A 21 -0.21 22.54 -35.26
CA HIS A 21 -0.03 21.75 -34.07
C HIS A 21 0.80 20.53 -34.47
N VAL A 22 2.10 20.60 -34.20
CA VAL A 22 2.95 19.43 -34.18
C VAL A 22 2.43 18.61 -33.02
N GLU A 23 1.70 17.54 -33.32
CA GLU A 23 1.32 16.53 -32.36
C GLU A 23 2.61 15.93 -31.78
N ARG A 24 3.07 16.51 -30.66
CA ARG A 24 4.14 15.90 -29.86
C ARG A 24 3.59 14.55 -29.39
N PRO A 25 4.31 13.43 -29.57
CA PRO A 25 3.87 12.14 -29.06
C PRO A 25 3.51 12.25 -27.58
N GLN A 26 2.30 11.82 -27.25
CA GLN A 26 1.80 11.76 -25.87
C GLN A 26 2.82 10.96 -25.02
N PRO A 27 3.39 11.53 -23.95
CA PRO A 27 4.40 10.84 -23.15
C PRO A 27 3.84 9.53 -22.61
N SER A 28 4.65 8.48 -22.66
CA SER A 28 4.21 7.11 -22.43
C SER A 28 4.89 6.46 -21.23
N VAL A 29 4.12 5.67 -20.46
CA VAL A 29 4.58 5.00 -19.24
C VAL A 29 4.05 3.58 -19.16
N ILE A 30 4.92 2.63 -18.80
CA ILE A 30 4.52 1.25 -18.44
C ILE A 30 4.44 1.14 -16.92
N VAL A 31 3.30 0.73 -16.39
CA VAL A 31 3.16 0.37 -14.98
C VAL A 31 3.29 -1.15 -14.84
N ILE A 32 4.13 -1.61 -13.90
CA ILE A 32 4.44 -3.03 -13.71
C ILE A 32 3.88 -3.46 -12.36
N GLY A 33 2.87 -4.32 -12.38
CA GLY A 33 2.04 -4.72 -11.23
C GLY A 33 0.65 -4.11 -11.28
N GLY A 34 -0.37 -4.94 -11.09
CA GLY A 34 -1.80 -4.59 -10.97
C GLY A 34 -2.30 -4.55 -9.53
N GLY A 35 -1.41 -4.32 -8.58
CA GLY A 35 -1.77 -4.00 -7.19
C GLY A 35 -2.36 -2.59 -7.05
N ILE A 36 -2.86 -2.27 -5.86
CA ILE A 36 -3.47 -0.96 -5.56
C ILE A 36 -2.55 0.22 -5.93
N SER A 37 -1.23 0.09 -5.70
CA SER A 37 -0.19 1.06 -6.06
C SER A 37 -0.08 1.27 -7.57
N GLY A 38 -0.03 0.19 -8.35
CA GLY A 38 0.04 0.25 -9.81
C GLY A 38 -1.22 0.83 -10.43
N ILE A 39 -2.40 0.44 -9.94
CA ILE A 39 -3.68 0.99 -10.42
C ILE A 39 -3.79 2.49 -10.07
N ALA A 40 -3.39 2.90 -8.86
CA ALA A 40 -3.36 4.31 -8.47
C ALA A 40 -2.41 5.15 -9.34
N ALA A 41 -1.19 4.64 -9.58
CA ALA A 41 -0.22 5.27 -10.47
C ALA A 41 -0.74 5.39 -11.92
N ALA A 42 -1.34 4.32 -12.44
CA ALA A 42 -1.92 4.29 -13.78
C ALA A 42 -3.10 5.26 -13.92
N ARG A 43 -3.98 5.34 -12.92
CA ARG A 43 -5.08 6.32 -12.88
C ARG A 43 -4.56 7.75 -12.84
N ALA A 44 -3.60 8.06 -11.99
CA ALA A 44 -3.03 9.41 -11.88
C ALA A 44 -2.41 9.87 -13.21
N LEU A 45 -1.60 9.01 -13.85
CA LEU A 45 -1.01 9.28 -15.17
C LEU A 45 -2.06 9.38 -16.28
N SER A 46 -3.10 8.53 -16.27
CA SER A 46 -4.21 8.58 -17.23
C SER A 46 -4.99 9.89 -17.12
N ASN A 47 -5.29 10.33 -15.88
CA ASN A 47 -5.93 11.62 -15.62
C ASN A 47 -5.04 12.80 -16.08
N ALA A 48 -3.73 12.69 -15.90
CA ALA A 48 -2.73 13.62 -16.43
C ALA A 48 -2.53 13.54 -17.96
N SER A 49 -3.35 12.77 -18.69
CA SER A 49 -3.29 12.58 -20.14
C SER A 49 -1.97 11.97 -20.66
N PHE A 50 -1.36 11.05 -19.90
CA PHE A 50 -0.26 10.21 -20.38
C PHE A 50 -0.79 8.95 -21.06
N LYS A 51 0.00 8.37 -21.98
CA LYS A 51 -0.30 7.05 -22.55
C LYS A 51 0.21 5.97 -21.59
N VAL A 52 -0.70 5.36 -20.84
CA VAL A 52 -0.37 4.32 -19.85
C VAL A 52 -0.69 2.93 -20.39
N ILE A 53 0.16 1.95 -20.09
CA ILE A 53 -0.18 0.51 -20.17
C ILE A 53 0.23 -0.12 -18.84
N LEU A 54 -0.68 -0.85 -18.19
CA LEU A 54 -0.40 -1.63 -16.99
C LEU A 54 -0.20 -3.11 -17.33
N LEU A 55 0.90 -3.69 -16.87
CA LEU A 55 1.24 -5.12 -17.03
C LEU A 55 1.10 -5.84 -15.68
N GLU A 56 0.25 -6.86 -15.61
CA GLU A 56 0.04 -7.69 -14.42
C GLU A 56 0.33 -9.17 -14.75
N SER A 57 1.16 -9.80 -13.93
CA SER A 57 1.54 -11.21 -13.98
C SER A 57 0.38 -12.20 -13.83
N ARG A 58 -0.64 -11.84 -13.04
CA ARG A 58 -1.81 -12.67 -12.71
C ARG A 58 -2.93 -12.57 -13.74
N ASN A 59 -3.88 -13.49 -13.65
CA ASN A 59 -5.19 -13.43 -14.33
C ASN A 59 -6.21 -12.48 -13.64
N ARG A 60 -5.78 -11.70 -12.63
CA ARG A 60 -6.62 -10.79 -11.83
C ARG A 60 -5.85 -9.55 -11.38
N LEU A 61 -6.58 -8.50 -11.02
CA LEU A 61 -6.05 -7.30 -10.38
C LEU A 61 -5.99 -7.43 -8.84
N GLY A 62 -5.51 -6.37 -8.19
CA GLY A 62 -5.46 -6.18 -6.74
C GLY A 62 -4.17 -6.68 -6.09
N GLY A 63 -3.50 -7.68 -6.69
CA GLY A 63 -2.26 -8.25 -6.15
C GLY A 63 -2.50 -8.87 -4.77
N ARG A 64 -1.95 -8.24 -3.72
CA ARG A 64 -2.16 -8.61 -2.30
C ARG A 64 -3.47 -8.10 -1.71
N VAL A 65 -4.19 -7.22 -2.42
CA VAL A 65 -5.62 -6.97 -2.18
C VAL A 65 -6.39 -8.04 -2.95
N HIS A 66 -7.03 -8.97 -2.25
CA HIS A 66 -7.61 -10.18 -2.87
C HIS A 66 -8.86 -10.66 -2.13
N THR A 67 -10.02 -10.36 -2.71
CA THR A 67 -11.31 -10.95 -2.35
C THR A 67 -11.53 -12.22 -3.15
N ASP A 68 -11.68 -13.35 -2.47
CA ASP A 68 -12.23 -14.59 -3.05
C ASP A 68 -13.76 -14.57 -2.98
N HIS A 69 -14.41 -15.26 -3.92
CA HIS A 69 -15.87 -15.39 -3.99
C HIS A 69 -16.34 -16.85 -4.13
N SER A 70 -15.45 -17.85 -4.00
CA SER A 70 -15.74 -19.28 -4.19
C SER A 70 -16.81 -19.81 -3.22
N PHE A 71 -16.93 -19.18 -2.05
CA PHE A 71 -17.94 -19.48 -1.04
C PHE A 71 -19.34 -18.91 -1.33
N GLY A 72 -19.51 -18.11 -2.38
CA GLY A 72 -20.77 -17.42 -2.71
C GLY A 72 -20.99 -16.11 -1.93
N CYS A 73 -20.00 -15.71 -1.13
CA CYS A 73 -19.88 -14.44 -0.43
C CYS A 73 -18.44 -13.94 -0.60
N PRO A 74 -18.18 -12.61 -0.49
CA PRO A 74 -16.82 -12.07 -0.51
C PRO A 74 -16.04 -12.50 0.73
N VAL A 75 -14.77 -12.87 0.53
CA VAL A 75 -13.82 -13.25 1.57
C VAL A 75 -12.45 -12.66 1.23
N ASP A 76 -12.00 -11.65 1.97
CA ASP A 76 -10.67 -11.05 1.75
C ASP A 76 -9.56 -11.97 2.29
N MET A 77 -8.94 -12.75 1.40
CA MET A 77 -7.78 -13.60 1.66
C MET A 77 -6.46 -12.79 1.76
N GLY A 78 -6.51 -11.51 1.38
CA GLY A 78 -5.41 -10.54 1.52
C GLY A 78 -5.74 -9.47 2.56
N ALA A 79 -5.51 -8.20 2.22
CA ALA A 79 -5.98 -7.07 3.04
C ALA A 79 -7.52 -7.05 3.16
N SER A 80 -8.04 -6.85 4.37
CA SER A 80 -9.49 -6.90 4.68
C SER A 80 -10.00 -5.68 5.48
N TRP A 81 -9.10 -4.93 6.12
CA TRP A 81 -9.41 -3.79 6.99
C TRP A 81 -9.09 -2.44 6.34
N LEU A 82 -9.84 -1.42 6.74
CA LEU A 82 -9.48 -0.02 6.60
C LEU A 82 -9.06 0.49 7.99
N HIS A 83 -7.78 0.79 8.15
CA HIS A 83 -7.22 1.38 9.37
C HIS A 83 -7.31 2.91 9.29
N GLY A 84 -7.84 3.54 10.34
CA GLY A 84 -8.19 4.96 10.35
C GLY A 84 -9.39 5.28 9.45
N VAL A 85 -10.61 5.12 9.96
CA VAL A 85 -11.86 5.44 9.23
C VAL A 85 -12.16 6.96 9.29
N CYS A 86 -11.16 7.77 8.97
CA CYS A 86 -11.21 9.23 8.89
C CYS A 86 -11.07 9.73 7.43
N ASN A 87 -10.97 11.05 7.22
CA ASN A 87 -10.71 11.61 5.89
C ASN A 87 -9.20 11.71 5.55
N GLU A 88 -8.30 11.46 6.51
CA GLU A 88 -6.84 11.44 6.28
C GLU A 88 -6.41 10.18 5.52
N ASN A 89 -7.13 9.07 5.72
CA ASN A 89 -6.95 7.87 4.91
C ASN A 89 -7.43 8.11 3.47
N SER A 90 -6.48 8.05 2.53
CA SER A 90 -6.69 8.36 1.11
C SER A 90 -7.73 7.49 0.39
N LEU A 91 -8.10 6.33 0.94
CA LEU A 91 -9.13 5.43 0.39
C LEU A 91 -10.52 5.63 1.00
N ALA A 92 -10.62 6.22 2.20
CA ALA A 92 -11.89 6.37 2.92
C ALA A 92 -12.94 7.23 2.17
N PRO A 93 -12.59 8.32 1.46
CA PRO A 93 -13.55 9.06 0.63
C PRO A 93 -14.13 8.21 -0.52
N LEU A 94 -13.28 7.39 -1.17
CA LEU A 94 -13.69 6.49 -2.25
C LEU A 94 -14.60 5.37 -1.75
N ILE A 95 -14.20 4.70 -0.65
CA ILE A 95 -14.97 3.63 0.00
C ILE A 95 -16.38 4.13 0.39
N ARG A 96 -16.46 5.37 0.89
CA ARG A 96 -17.72 6.07 1.20
C ARG A 96 -18.54 6.41 -0.06
N GLY A 97 -17.90 6.92 -1.11
CA GLY A 97 -18.55 7.22 -2.40
C GLY A 97 -19.12 5.98 -3.10
N LEU A 98 -18.45 4.83 -2.95
CA LEU A 98 -18.92 3.52 -3.43
C LEU A 98 -20.02 2.89 -2.54
N GLY A 99 -20.37 3.50 -1.40
CA GLY A 99 -21.38 2.97 -0.48
C GLY A 99 -21.00 1.65 0.21
N LEU A 100 -19.69 1.34 0.28
CA LEU A 100 -19.20 0.12 0.94
C LEU A 100 -19.41 0.21 2.46
N ARG A 101 -19.70 -0.92 3.09
CA ARG A 101 -20.04 -0.97 4.52
C ARG A 101 -18.86 -1.52 5.31
N LEU A 102 -18.42 -0.75 6.28
CA LEU A 102 -17.40 -1.16 7.24
C LEU A 102 -18.09 -1.68 8.52
N TYR A 103 -17.68 -2.85 8.98
CA TYR A 103 -17.95 -3.29 10.35
C TYR A 103 -16.83 -2.79 11.24
N ARG A 104 -17.14 -2.01 12.28
CA ARG A 104 -16.15 -1.41 13.18
C ARG A 104 -15.58 -2.50 14.08
N THR A 105 -14.25 -2.67 14.08
CA THR A 105 -13.56 -3.67 14.91
C THR A 105 -12.86 -3.05 16.12
N SER A 106 -12.52 -1.77 16.04
CA SER A 106 -12.10 -0.94 17.18
C SER A 106 -12.85 0.39 17.20
N GLY A 107 -12.93 0.99 18.39
CA GLY A 107 -13.31 2.39 18.59
C GLY A 107 -12.10 3.32 18.78
N ASP A 108 -10.90 2.77 18.99
CA ASP A 108 -9.65 3.46 19.28
C ASP A 108 -8.60 3.28 18.17
N ASP A 109 -7.58 4.15 18.22
CA ASP A 109 -6.51 4.26 17.23
C ASP A 109 -5.30 3.38 17.62
N SER A 110 -5.55 2.12 18.03
CA SER A 110 -4.54 1.23 18.62
C SER A 110 -3.92 0.25 17.61
N VAL A 111 -2.59 0.10 17.69
CA VAL A 111 -1.78 -0.93 17.01
C VAL A 111 -2.01 -2.32 17.61
N LEU A 112 -2.25 -2.39 18.93
CA LEU A 112 -2.35 -3.66 19.67
C LEU A 112 -3.77 -4.25 19.63
N TYR A 113 -4.77 -3.37 19.47
CA TYR A 113 -6.18 -3.66 19.70
C TYR A 113 -7.07 -3.43 18.46
N ASP A 114 -6.68 -4.00 17.31
CA ASP A 114 -7.52 -4.10 16.10
C ASP A 114 -8.94 -4.66 16.36
N HIS A 115 -9.10 -5.42 17.44
CA HIS A 115 -10.37 -5.98 17.86
C HIS A 115 -10.58 -5.65 19.34
N ASP A 116 -11.75 -5.10 19.69
CA ASP A 116 -12.17 -4.88 21.08
C ASP A 116 -11.82 -6.07 21.97
N LEU A 117 -11.15 -5.81 23.11
CA LEU A 117 -10.91 -6.80 24.17
C LEU A 117 -12.21 -7.39 24.74
N GLU A 118 -13.35 -6.76 24.46
CA GLU A 118 -14.69 -7.21 24.82
C GLU A 118 -15.33 -8.17 23.80
N SER A 119 -14.80 -8.25 22.57
CA SER A 119 -15.44 -8.94 21.42
C SER A 119 -14.90 -10.33 21.07
N TYR A 120 -13.89 -10.84 21.79
CA TYR A 120 -13.36 -12.20 21.58
C TYR A 120 -13.34 -13.04 22.87
N ALA A 121 -13.33 -14.36 22.70
CA ALA A 121 -13.15 -15.34 23.78
C ALA A 121 -12.00 -16.27 23.42
N LEU A 122 -11.05 -16.44 24.34
CA LEU A 122 -9.97 -17.41 24.20
C LEU A 122 -10.41 -18.78 24.73
N PHE A 123 -9.92 -19.84 24.09
CA PHE A 123 -10.13 -21.21 24.49
C PHE A 123 -8.77 -21.90 24.58
N ASP A 124 -8.58 -22.78 25.57
CA ASP A 124 -7.39 -23.61 25.67
C ASP A 124 -7.40 -24.73 24.61
N LYS A 125 -6.26 -25.43 24.51
CA LYS A 125 -6.06 -26.56 23.58
C LYS A 125 -7.04 -27.73 23.76
N ASP A 126 -7.73 -27.82 24.90
CA ASP A 126 -8.69 -28.88 25.21
C ASP A 126 -10.15 -28.40 25.02
N GLY A 127 -10.34 -27.13 24.63
CA GLY A 127 -11.62 -26.52 24.30
C GLY A 127 -12.31 -25.78 25.46
N ASN A 128 -11.66 -25.59 26.60
CA ASN A 128 -12.25 -24.84 27.72
C ASN A 128 -12.04 -23.34 27.52
N GLN A 129 -13.06 -22.52 27.82
CA GLN A 129 -12.93 -21.07 27.73
C GLN A 129 -12.00 -20.53 28.82
N VAL A 130 -10.99 -19.76 28.43
CA VAL A 130 -10.10 -19.03 29.34
C VAL A 130 -10.91 -17.96 30.08
N PRO A 131 -10.83 -17.86 31.42
CA PRO A 131 -11.58 -16.84 32.14
C PRO A 131 -11.14 -15.42 31.74
N GLN A 132 -12.07 -14.55 31.35
CA GLN A 132 -11.75 -13.19 30.85
C GLN A 132 -10.91 -12.37 31.84
N GLN A 133 -11.06 -12.59 33.15
CA GLN A 133 -10.23 -11.96 34.18
C GLN A 133 -8.73 -12.31 34.10
N VAL A 134 -8.37 -13.44 33.48
CA VAL A 134 -6.97 -13.77 33.16
C VAL A 134 -6.54 -12.98 31.93
N VAL A 135 -7.36 -12.98 30.87
CA VAL A 135 -7.09 -12.24 29.62
C VAL A 135 -6.84 -10.75 29.89
N THR A 136 -7.72 -10.08 30.63
CA THR A 136 -7.55 -8.66 30.99
C THR A 136 -6.28 -8.41 31.79
N LYS A 137 -6.01 -9.20 32.84
CA LYS A 137 -4.82 -9.01 33.70
C LYS A 137 -3.50 -9.27 32.98
N VAL A 138 -3.48 -10.22 32.04
CA VAL A 138 -2.29 -10.47 31.22
C VAL A 138 -2.13 -9.40 30.14
N GLY A 139 -3.23 -8.83 29.62
CA GLY A 139 -3.20 -7.62 28.79
C GLY A 139 -2.60 -6.42 29.54
N GLU A 140 -3.10 -6.10 30.74
CA GLU A 140 -2.51 -5.07 31.61
C GLU A 140 -1.02 -5.30 31.92
N ALA A 141 -0.59 -6.57 32.00
CA ALA A 141 0.82 -6.92 32.17
C ALA A 141 1.62 -6.71 30.88
N PHE A 142 1.05 -7.06 29.71
CA PHE A 142 1.66 -6.91 28.40
C PHE A 142 1.86 -5.45 28.01
N GLU A 143 0.88 -4.57 28.26
CA GLU A 143 1.02 -3.12 28.12
C GLU A 143 2.20 -2.58 28.94
N ARG A 144 2.32 -3.03 30.20
CA ARG A 144 3.44 -2.65 31.07
C ARG A 144 4.76 -3.20 30.54
N ILE A 145 4.79 -4.42 30.02
CA ILE A 145 5.99 -5.02 29.43
C ILE A 145 6.47 -4.16 28.25
N LEU A 146 5.60 -3.86 27.28
CA LEU A 146 5.93 -3.01 26.13
C LEU A 146 6.40 -1.62 26.58
N LYS A 147 5.71 -1.00 27.54
CA LYS A 147 6.11 0.30 28.09
C LYS A 147 7.44 0.31 28.84
N GLU A 148 7.85 -0.81 29.41
CA GLU A 148 9.21 -0.95 29.95
C GLU A 148 10.24 -1.23 28.84
N THR A 149 9.85 -1.81 27.68
CA THR A 149 10.76 -1.93 26.52
C THR A 149 11.09 -0.56 25.89
N GLU A 150 10.18 0.42 25.94
CA GLU A 150 10.48 1.81 25.55
C GLU A 150 11.70 2.37 26.32
N LYS A 151 11.83 2.04 27.61
CA LYS A 151 12.99 2.46 28.43
C LYS A 151 14.24 1.66 28.09
N VAL A 152 14.10 0.36 27.81
CA VAL A 152 15.22 -0.46 27.31
C VAL A 152 15.74 0.11 25.99
N ARG A 153 14.88 0.60 25.10
CA ARG A 153 15.28 1.32 23.87
C ARG A 153 16.12 2.55 24.19
N ASP A 154 15.61 3.44 25.05
CA ASP A 154 16.26 4.72 25.35
C ASP A 154 17.61 4.55 26.05
N GLU A 155 17.79 3.46 26.80
CA GLU A 155 19.07 3.07 27.42
C GLU A 155 20.11 2.53 26.43
N HIS A 156 19.71 2.03 25.25
CA HIS A 156 20.59 1.28 24.34
C HIS A 156 20.87 2.02 23.02
N VAL A 157 22.13 2.39 22.80
CA VAL A 157 22.58 3.06 21.56
C VAL A 157 22.49 2.14 20.34
N VAL A 158 22.78 0.85 20.50
CA VAL A 158 22.63 -0.18 19.45
C VAL A 158 21.20 -0.73 19.47
N ASP A 159 20.64 -1.01 18.28
CA ASP A 159 19.32 -1.64 18.15
C ASP A 159 19.33 -3.12 18.59
N MET A 160 18.17 -3.64 18.96
CA MET A 160 17.97 -5.04 19.34
C MET A 160 16.57 -5.50 18.94
N SER A 161 16.29 -6.80 19.07
CA SER A 161 14.94 -7.30 18.84
C SER A 161 13.99 -6.98 19.98
N LEU A 162 12.70 -6.88 19.66
CA LEU A 162 11.66 -6.65 20.66
C LEU A 162 11.53 -7.83 21.66
N SER A 163 11.78 -9.07 21.24
CA SER A 163 11.84 -10.25 22.13
C SER A 163 13.01 -10.20 23.12
N HIS A 164 14.16 -9.66 22.72
CA HIS A 164 15.31 -9.43 23.61
C HIS A 164 14.98 -8.32 24.62
N ALA A 165 14.32 -7.25 24.18
CA ALA A 165 13.84 -6.18 25.06
C ALA A 165 12.83 -6.70 26.10
N ILE A 166 11.85 -7.51 25.68
CA ILE A 166 10.89 -8.20 26.56
C ILE A 166 11.64 -9.10 27.56
N SER A 167 12.68 -9.80 27.14
CA SER A 167 13.49 -10.65 28.03
C SER A 167 14.21 -9.82 29.11
N ILE A 168 14.80 -8.68 28.74
CA ILE A 168 15.44 -7.73 29.68
C ILE A 168 14.40 -7.18 30.68
N VAL A 169 13.18 -6.85 30.22
CA VAL A 169 12.07 -6.42 31.08
C VAL A 169 11.66 -7.53 32.06
N MET A 170 11.59 -8.78 31.60
CA MET A 170 11.28 -9.95 32.44
C MET A 170 12.37 -10.26 33.48
N GLU A 171 13.62 -9.86 33.26
CA GLU A 171 14.69 -9.93 34.26
C GLU A 171 14.61 -8.80 35.29
N ARG A 172 14.36 -7.57 34.84
CA ARG A 172 14.19 -6.39 35.72
C ARG A 172 12.95 -6.48 36.61
N TYR A 173 11.88 -7.09 36.10
CA TYR A 173 10.58 -7.15 36.75
C TYR A 173 10.03 -8.58 36.80
N PRO A 174 10.59 -9.47 37.66
CA PRO A 174 10.15 -10.86 37.77
C PRO A 174 8.65 -11.02 38.06
N GLN A 175 8.00 -10.02 38.68
CA GLN A 175 6.56 -10.00 38.95
C GLN A 175 5.67 -9.78 37.70
N LEU A 176 6.24 -9.47 36.54
CA LEU A 176 5.53 -9.44 35.25
C LEU A 176 5.52 -10.80 34.55
N ARG A 177 6.34 -11.76 35.02
CA ARG A 177 6.36 -13.14 34.49
C ARG A 177 5.02 -13.82 34.76
N GLN A 178 4.53 -14.53 33.76
CA GLN A 178 3.29 -15.30 33.83
C GLN A 178 3.59 -16.80 33.80
N GLU A 179 2.78 -17.59 34.50
CA GLU A 179 2.91 -19.05 34.63
C GLU A 179 1.59 -19.76 34.28
N GLY A 180 1.68 -21.03 33.83
CA GLY A 180 0.52 -21.84 33.44
C GLY A 180 -0.34 -21.17 32.37
N MET A 181 -1.67 -21.20 32.53
CA MET A 181 -2.62 -20.55 31.60
C MET A 181 -2.34 -19.06 31.37
N ALA A 182 -1.82 -18.33 32.36
CA ALA A 182 -1.46 -16.92 32.17
C ALA A 182 -0.23 -16.74 31.27
N HIS A 183 0.67 -17.74 31.24
CA HIS A 183 1.79 -17.77 30.29
C HIS A 183 1.30 -17.99 28.86
N GLU A 184 0.39 -18.93 28.65
CA GLU A 184 -0.20 -19.23 27.34
C GLU A 184 -0.95 -18.01 26.77
N VAL A 185 -1.68 -17.28 27.62
CA VAL A 185 -2.31 -16.00 27.26
C VAL A 185 -1.28 -14.92 26.93
N LEU A 186 -0.14 -14.85 27.63
CA LEU A 186 0.93 -13.90 27.30
C LEU A 186 1.58 -14.22 25.94
N GLN A 187 1.82 -15.50 25.65
CA GLN A 187 2.30 -15.92 24.33
C GLN A 187 1.29 -15.58 23.23
N TRP A 188 -0.02 -15.65 23.50
CA TRP A 188 -1.06 -15.21 22.56
C TRP A 188 -1.03 -13.69 22.30
N PHE A 189 -0.76 -12.86 23.32
CA PHE A 189 -0.56 -11.42 23.13
C PHE A 189 0.71 -11.10 22.31
N ILE A 190 1.81 -11.83 22.52
CA ILE A 190 3.02 -11.71 21.69
C ILE A 190 2.71 -12.13 20.24
N CYS A 191 2.04 -13.26 20.04
CA CYS A 191 1.64 -13.75 18.72
C CYS A 191 0.71 -12.77 17.96
N ARG A 192 -0.11 -11.97 18.66
CA ARG A 192 -0.87 -10.86 18.05
C ARG A 192 0.00 -9.71 17.57
N LEU A 193 1.04 -9.36 18.33
CA LEU A 193 2.01 -8.34 17.94
C LEU A 193 2.78 -8.81 16.69
N GLU A 194 3.24 -10.06 16.70
CA GLU A 194 3.90 -10.71 15.56
C GLU A 194 2.98 -10.77 14.33
N ALA A 195 1.68 -11.00 14.52
CA ALA A 195 0.69 -10.95 13.45
C ALA A 195 0.50 -9.55 12.85
N TRP A 196 0.52 -8.46 13.65
CA TRP A 196 0.42 -7.09 13.12
C TRP A 196 1.59 -6.74 12.20
N PHE A 197 2.82 -7.15 12.55
CA PHE A 197 4.01 -6.91 11.73
C PHE A 197 4.32 -8.03 10.73
N ALA A 198 3.50 -9.08 10.69
CA ALA A 198 3.75 -10.34 9.99
C ALA A 198 5.15 -10.95 10.24
N ALA A 199 5.74 -10.73 11.41
CA ALA A 199 7.14 -11.00 11.69
C ALA A 199 7.36 -11.46 13.13
N ASP A 200 8.23 -12.46 13.32
CA ASP A 200 8.58 -12.99 14.64
C ASP A 200 9.24 -11.91 15.51
N ALA A 201 8.96 -11.88 16.82
CA ALA A 201 9.38 -10.79 17.70
C ALA A 201 10.91 -10.71 17.92
N ASP A 202 11.68 -11.72 17.50
CA ASP A 202 13.14 -11.67 17.44
C ASP A 202 13.70 -11.00 16.17
N THR A 203 12.86 -10.68 15.18
CA THR A 203 13.21 -9.93 13.96
C THR A 203 12.77 -8.46 14.00
N ILE A 204 11.71 -8.14 14.76
CA ILE A 204 11.16 -6.78 14.91
C ILE A 204 12.16 -5.86 15.62
N SER A 205 12.49 -4.72 15.01
CA SER A 205 13.34 -3.68 15.60
C SER A 205 12.70 -3.03 16.84
N LEU A 206 13.38 -3.11 17.98
CA LEU A 206 12.99 -2.38 19.19
C LEU A 206 12.97 -0.85 18.95
N LYS A 207 13.85 -0.33 18.09
CA LYS A 207 13.88 1.10 17.80
C LYS A 207 12.71 1.60 16.96
N ASN A 208 12.19 0.77 16.05
CA ASN A 208 11.30 1.24 14.99
C ASN A 208 9.85 0.72 15.06
N TRP A 209 9.54 -0.29 15.89
CA TRP A 209 8.22 -0.96 15.88
C TRP A 209 7.01 -0.07 16.17
N ASP A 210 7.18 1.01 16.94
CA ASP A 210 6.12 1.95 17.35
C ASP A 210 6.12 3.26 16.53
N GLN A 211 6.87 3.31 15.42
CA GLN A 211 7.02 4.51 14.59
C GLN A 211 5.98 4.64 13.46
N GLU A 212 5.06 3.68 13.31
CA GLU A 212 3.96 3.73 12.32
C GLU A 212 2.99 4.87 12.66
N HIS A 213 2.61 5.68 11.66
CA HIS A 213 1.63 6.73 11.86
C HIS A 213 0.20 6.16 11.78
N VAL A 214 -0.33 5.75 12.93
CA VAL A 214 -1.71 5.26 13.03
C VAL A 214 -2.69 6.40 12.75
N LEU A 215 -3.52 6.21 11.72
CA LEU A 215 -4.54 7.17 11.29
C LEU A 215 -5.77 7.16 12.21
N SER A 216 -6.34 8.34 12.42
CA SER A 216 -7.42 8.56 13.38
C SER A 216 -8.75 7.87 13.02
N GLY A 217 -9.56 7.60 14.04
CA GLY A 217 -10.91 7.04 13.87
C GLY A 217 -10.96 5.52 13.74
N GLY A 218 -9.98 4.79 14.28
CA GLY A 218 -9.98 3.33 14.49
C GLY A 218 -10.22 2.49 13.24
N HIS A 219 -10.53 1.20 13.44
CA HIS A 219 -10.46 0.19 12.39
C HIS A 219 -11.85 -0.23 11.85
N GLY A 220 -11.88 -0.73 10.61
CA GLY A 220 -13.12 -1.16 9.94
C GLY A 220 -12.94 -2.28 8.92
N LEU A 221 -13.56 -3.44 9.16
CA LEU A 221 -13.57 -4.60 8.29
C LEU A 221 -14.51 -4.39 7.08
N MET A 222 -14.03 -4.67 5.88
CA MET A 222 -14.75 -4.45 4.60
C MET A 222 -15.80 -5.54 4.33
N LEU A 223 -17.09 -5.29 4.63
CA LEU A 223 -18.15 -6.32 4.56
C LEU A 223 -18.49 -6.82 3.14
N GLN A 224 -18.09 -6.09 2.10
CA GLN A 224 -18.23 -6.50 0.70
C GLN A 224 -16.91 -7.03 0.09
N GLY A 225 -15.84 -7.12 0.89
CA GLY A 225 -14.47 -7.32 0.40
C GLY A 225 -13.90 -6.06 -0.27
N TYR A 226 -12.58 -6.00 -0.43
CA TYR A 226 -11.91 -4.87 -1.08
C TYR A 226 -12.08 -4.80 -2.62
N TYR A 227 -12.49 -5.89 -3.28
CA TYR A 227 -12.58 -5.96 -4.75
C TYR A 227 -13.31 -4.79 -5.44
N PRO A 228 -14.42 -4.23 -4.93
CA PRO A 228 -15.08 -3.07 -5.56
C PRO A 228 -14.20 -1.81 -5.62
N VAL A 229 -13.27 -1.63 -4.68
CA VAL A 229 -12.30 -0.52 -4.68
C VAL A 229 -11.29 -0.69 -5.82
N ILE A 230 -10.82 -1.92 -6.03
CA ILE A 230 -9.94 -2.30 -7.14
C ILE A 230 -10.65 -2.10 -8.48
N GLN A 231 -11.90 -2.56 -8.60
CA GLN A 231 -12.71 -2.40 -9.80
C GLN A 231 -12.87 -0.92 -10.18
N ALA A 232 -13.36 -0.08 -9.26
CA ALA A 232 -13.58 1.34 -9.51
C ALA A 232 -12.29 2.11 -9.87
N LEU A 233 -11.18 1.81 -9.20
CA LEU A 233 -9.89 2.43 -9.55
C LEU A 233 -9.35 1.98 -10.91
N SER A 234 -9.73 0.79 -11.40
CA SER A 234 -9.24 0.20 -12.65
C SER A 234 -10.03 0.53 -13.93
N GLU A 235 -11.22 1.14 -13.80
CA GLU A 235 -12.15 1.41 -14.92
C GLU A 235 -11.50 2.23 -16.05
N ASP A 236 -11.72 1.85 -17.32
CA ASP A 236 -11.16 2.48 -18.53
C ASP A 236 -9.61 2.53 -18.66
N LEU A 237 -8.84 1.80 -17.85
CA LEU A 237 -7.37 1.69 -18.00
C LEU A 237 -6.95 0.58 -18.98
N ASP A 238 -5.88 0.81 -19.77
CA ASP A 238 -5.27 -0.25 -20.62
C ASP A 238 -4.47 -1.24 -19.76
N ILE A 239 -5.10 -2.36 -19.42
CA ILE A 239 -4.60 -3.38 -18.49
C ILE A 239 -4.34 -4.70 -19.23
N ARG A 240 -3.13 -5.24 -19.07
CA ARG A 240 -2.69 -6.52 -19.64
C ARG A 240 -2.45 -7.55 -18.54
N LEU A 241 -3.44 -8.41 -18.33
CA LEU A 241 -3.36 -9.55 -17.40
C LEU A 241 -2.53 -10.69 -18.01
N ASN A 242 -1.97 -11.55 -17.16
CA ASN A 242 -1.06 -12.66 -17.52
C ASN A 242 0.25 -12.23 -18.21
N HIS A 243 0.65 -10.97 -18.06
CA HIS A 243 1.86 -10.38 -18.65
C HIS A 243 2.99 -10.28 -17.61
N ARG A 244 3.54 -11.42 -17.21
CA ARG A 244 4.67 -11.46 -16.26
C ARG A 244 5.92 -10.85 -16.87
N VAL A 245 6.37 -9.70 -16.35
CA VAL A 245 7.65 -9.10 -16.71
C VAL A 245 8.82 -10.00 -16.27
N LYS A 246 9.84 -10.10 -17.13
CA LYS A 246 11.10 -10.82 -16.88
C LYS A 246 12.33 -9.93 -17.00
N LYS A 247 12.28 -8.89 -17.83
CA LYS A 247 13.41 -7.98 -18.05
C LYS A 247 12.94 -6.55 -18.24
N ILE A 248 13.69 -5.61 -17.68
CA ILE A 248 13.51 -4.16 -17.84
C ILE A 248 14.86 -3.60 -18.31
N ALA A 249 14.92 -3.10 -19.54
CA ALA A 249 16.11 -2.50 -20.12
C ALA A 249 15.91 -1.01 -20.39
N GLN A 250 16.93 -0.18 -20.15
CA GLN A 250 16.92 1.25 -20.48
C GLN A 250 17.83 1.53 -21.67
N CYS A 251 17.31 2.17 -22.71
CA CYS A 251 18.05 2.51 -23.92
C CYS A 251 17.52 3.81 -24.54
N ASN A 252 18.42 4.72 -24.93
CA ASN A 252 18.07 5.97 -25.65
C ASN A 252 16.94 6.80 -24.97
N ASN A 253 17.01 6.96 -23.64
CA ASN A 253 16.00 7.64 -22.82
C ASN A 253 14.59 7.00 -22.91
N ARG A 254 14.52 5.68 -23.09
CA ARG A 254 13.30 4.88 -23.10
C ARG A 254 13.47 3.60 -22.31
N VAL A 255 12.37 3.08 -21.80
CA VAL A 255 12.29 1.80 -21.08
C VAL A 255 11.67 0.74 -21.99
N ILE A 256 12.34 -0.40 -22.08
CA ILE A 256 11.93 -1.59 -22.83
C ILE A 256 11.64 -2.68 -21.81
N VAL A 257 10.39 -3.15 -21.75
CA VAL A 257 9.92 -4.15 -20.80
C VAL A 257 9.59 -5.44 -21.55
N THR A 258 10.28 -6.53 -21.24
CA THR A 258 10.08 -7.85 -21.84
C THR A 258 9.32 -8.75 -20.88
N VAL A 259 8.26 -9.40 -21.38
CA VAL A 259 7.44 -10.35 -20.62
C VAL A 259 7.81 -11.81 -20.94
N GLU A 260 7.26 -12.76 -20.16
CA GLU A 260 7.64 -14.18 -20.14
C GLU A 260 7.49 -14.94 -21.46
N ASP A 261 6.61 -14.48 -22.37
CA ASP A 261 6.46 -15.05 -23.72
C ASP A 261 7.42 -14.46 -24.78
N GLY A 262 8.25 -13.48 -24.40
CA GLY A 262 9.19 -12.78 -25.26
C GLY A 262 8.66 -11.50 -25.91
N ASN A 263 7.37 -11.15 -25.74
CA ASN A 263 6.83 -9.87 -26.22
C ASN A 263 7.47 -8.68 -25.47
N THR A 264 7.60 -7.56 -26.17
CA THR A 264 8.21 -6.33 -25.63
C THR A 264 7.26 -5.13 -25.70
N PHE A 265 7.30 -4.32 -24.65
CA PHE A 265 6.59 -3.06 -24.51
C PHE A 265 7.63 -1.94 -24.38
N VAL A 266 7.40 -0.80 -25.05
CA VAL A 266 8.34 0.33 -25.04
C VAL A 266 7.60 1.60 -24.63
N ALA A 267 8.16 2.33 -23.68
CA ALA A 267 7.65 3.59 -23.16
C ALA A 267 8.80 4.55 -22.83
N ASP A 268 8.46 5.79 -22.49
CA ASP A 268 9.46 6.81 -22.13
C ASP A 268 9.92 6.63 -20.67
N ALA A 269 9.03 6.10 -19.80
CA ALA A 269 9.33 5.69 -18.43
C ALA A 269 8.62 4.39 -18.01
N ALA A 270 8.99 3.86 -16.84
CA ALA A 270 8.25 2.78 -16.19
C ALA A 270 8.12 2.98 -14.67
N ILE A 271 6.97 2.59 -14.10
CA ILE A 271 6.72 2.55 -12.65
C ILE A 271 6.67 1.09 -12.19
N ILE A 272 7.64 0.70 -11.37
CA ILE A 272 7.78 -0.63 -10.79
C ILE A 272 6.96 -0.66 -9.49
N THR A 273 5.91 -1.50 -9.47
CA THR A 273 5.02 -1.69 -8.31
C THR A 273 4.94 -3.15 -7.84
N VAL A 274 5.89 -3.98 -8.29
CA VAL A 274 5.98 -5.39 -7.88
C VAL A 274 6.33 -5.52 -6.40
N PRO A 275 5.84 -6.56 -5.68
CA PRO A 275 6.15 -6.76 -4.27
C PRO A 275 7.66 -6.88 -3.99
N LEU A 276 8.09 -6.41 -2.82
CA LEU A 276 9.50 -6.41 -2.41
C LEU A 276 10.13 -7.81 -2.44
N GLY A 277 9.36 -8.87 -2.12
CA GLY A 277 9.81 -10.26 -2.24
C GLY A 277 10.22 -10.65 -3.67
N VAL A 278 9.54 -10.14 -4.69
CA VAL A 278 9.87 -10.37 -6.12
C VAL A 278 11.18 -9.67 -6.52
N LEU A 279 11.45 -8.48 -5.96
CA LEU A 279 12.73 -7.76 -6.14
C LEU A 279 13.87 -8.50 -5.43
N LYS A 280 13.69 -8.88 -4.16
CA LYS A 280 14.67 -9.67 -3.39
C LYS A 280 15.02 -11.00 -4.06
N ALA A 281 14.03 -11.68 -4.65
CA ALA A 281 14.20 -12.93 -5.37
C ALA A 281 14.87 -12.76 -6.75
N ASN A 282 15.19 -11.53 -7.19
CA ASN A 282 15.86 -11.22 -8.46
C ASN A 282 15.14 -11.84 -9.69
N LEU A 283 13.80 -11.93 -9.65
CA LEU A 283 12.99 -12.55 -10.71
C LEU A 283 12.80 -11.67 -11.96
N ILE A 284 13.29 -10.43 -11.91
CA ILE A 284 13.29 -9.47 -13.01
C ILE A 284 14.73 -9.01 -13.25
N GLU A 285 15.22 -9.20 -14.47
CA GLU A 285 16.53 -8.70 -14.91
C GLU A 285 16.46 -7.19 -15.19
N PHE A 286 17.43 -6.42 -14.69
CA PHE A 286 17.56 -4.99 -14.98
C PHE A 286 18.82 -4.75 -15.82
N GLU A 287 18.68 -4.03 -16.95
CA GLU A 287 19.78 -3.66 -17.84
C GLU A 287 19.80 -2.13 -18.07
N PRO A 288 20.78 -1.37 -17.58
CA PRO A 288 21.88 -1.80 -16.70
C PRO A 288 21.38 -2.30 -15.33
N LYS A 289 22.23 -3.07 -14.63
CA LYS A 289 21.97 -3.50 -13.23
C LYS A 289 21.63 -2.28 -12.38
N LEU A 290 20.61 -2.39 -11.52
CA LEU A 290 20.28 -1.36 -10.55
C LEU A 290 21.53 -0.97 -9.71
N PRO A 291 21.68 0.31 -9.33
CA PRO A 291 22.84 0.77 -8.59
C PRO A 291 22.85 0.21 -7.15
N GLU A 292 24.04 0.07 -6.58
CA GLU A 292 24.21 -0.69 -5.32
C GLU A 292 23.45 -0.08 -4.12
N TRP A 293 23.24 1.24 -4.09
CA TRP A 293 22.41 1.91 -3.06
C TRP A 293 20.94 1.49 -3.10
N LYS A 294 20.41 1.17 -4.30
CA LYS A 294 19.05 0.65 -4.51
C LYS A 294 18.98 -0.83 -4.14
N LEU A 295 20.01 -1.60 -4.47
CA LEU A 295 20.09 -3.03 -4.15
C LEU A 295 20.23 -3.28 -2.65
N SER A 296 21.02 -2.48 -1.93
CA SER A 296 21.01 -2.47 -0.46
C SER A 296 19.62 -2.12 0.07
N ALA A 297 18.95 -1.06 -0.41
CA ALA A 297 17.60 -0.75 0.06
C ALA A 297 16.59 -1.91 -0.16
N ILE A 298 16.67 -2.60 -1.30
CA ILE A 298 15.88 -3.82 -1.57
C ILE A 298 16.29 -4.98 -0.64
N SER A 299 17.56 -5.10 -0.26
CA SER A 299 18.07 -6.11 0.68
C SER A 299 17.64 -5.84 2.12
N ASP A 300 17.65 -4.57 2.55
CA ASP A 300 17.65 -4.18 3.95
C ASP A 300 16.23 -3.98 4.54
N ILE A 301 15.18 -3.75 3.72
CA ILE A 301 13.77 -3.73 4.17
C ILE A 301 13.30 -5.16 4.41
N GLY A 302 12.58 -5.45 5.51
CA GLY A 302 12.02 -6.78 5.79
C GLY A 302 10.83 -7.15 4.90
N VAL A 303 10.48 -8.44 4.87
CA VAL A 303 9.24 -8.95 4.28
C VAL A 303 8.68 -10.03 5.22
N GLY A 304 7.58 -9.70 5.90
CA GLY A 304 6.85 -10.60 6.78
C GLY A 304 5.91 -11.56 6.04
N ILE A 305 5.42 -12.58 6.75
CA ILE A 305 4.55 -13.64 6.24
C ILE A 305 3.38 -13.91 7.22
N GLU A 306 2.23 -13.32 6.92
CA GLU A 306 0.93 -13.61 7.57
C GLU A 306 0.05 -14.43 6.60
N ASN A 307 -0.74 -15.39 7.11
CA ASN A 307 -1.67 -16.16 6.29
C ASN A 307 -3.03 -16.35 6.96
N LYS A 308 -4.10 -16.25 6.15
CA LYS A 308 -5.49 -16.33 6.58
C LYS A 308 -6.08 -17.69 6.23
N ILE A 309 -6.76 -18.29 7.20
CA ILE A 309 -7.57 -19.49 7.01
C ILE A 309 -9.03 -19.06 7.05
N ALA A 310 -9.72 -19.10 5.90
CA ALA A 310 -11.10 -18.64 5.78
C ALA A 310 -12.11 -19.80 5.86
N LEU A 311 -13.24 -19.56 6.50
CA LEU A 311 -13.89 -20.60 7.31
C LEU A 311 -15.43 -20.55 7.14
N ARG A 312 -15.99 -21.33 6.19
CA ARG A 312 -17.44 -21.41 5.86
C ARG A 312 -18.09 -22.68 6.38
N PHE A 313 -18.81 -22.58 7.50
CA PHE A 313 -19.51 -23.70 8.12
C PHE A 313 -21.00 -23.68 7.69
N SER A 314 -21.64 -24.84 7.48
CA SER A 314 -23.00 -24.93 6.91
C SER A 314 -24.12 -24.40 7.82
N ASN A 315 -23.85 -24.39 9.13
CA ASN A 315 -24.63 -23.72 10.16
C ASN A 315 -23.64 -23.10 11.16
N VAL A 316 -24.05 -22.02 11.81
CA VAL A 316 -23.28 -21.36 12.89
C VAL A 316 -23.48 -22.17 14.18
N PHE A 317 -22.68 -23.23 14.40
CA PHE A 317 -22.83 -24.12 15.58
C PHE A 317 -21.84 -23.88 16.73
N TRP A 318 -20.92 -22.97 16.49
CA TRP A 318 -20.17 -22.06 17.37
C TRP A 318 -20.00 -20.77 16.49
N PRO A 319 -19.21 -19.74 16.81
CA PRO A 319 -18.91 -18.63 15.86
C PRO A 319 -18.02 -19.02 14.63
N ASN A 320 -18.59 -19.61 13.55
CA ASN A 320 -18.04 -20.18 12.27
C ASN A 320 -16.73 -21.07 12.14
N ILE A 321 -16.90 -22.41 11.96
CA ILE A 321 -16.06 -23.66 11.56
C ILE A 321 -16.18 -25.15 8.90
N GLN A 322 -15.76 -24.75 7.64
CA GLN A 322 -15.02 -25.55 6.63
C GLN A 322 -14.00 -24.64 5.91
N HIS A 323 -12.78 -25.12 5.61
CA HIS A 323 -11.60 -24.25 5.43
C HIS A 323 -11.13 -23.95 3.99
N LEU A 324 -10.54 -22.77 3.82
CA LEU A 324 -9.62 -22.30 2.77
C LEU A 324 -8.33 -21.79 3.45
N VAL A 325 -7.20 -21.73 2.75
CA VAL A 325 -5.90 -21.27 3.30
C VAL A 325 -5.18 -20.38 2.28
N SER A 326 -4.62 -19.24 2.73
CA SER A 326 -3.68 -18.46 1.91
C SER A 326 -2.23 -18.95 2.06
N HIS A 327 -1.40 -18.70 1.06
CA HIS A 327 0.01 -19.11 1.04
C HIS A 327 0.93 -18.00 0.52
N TRP A 328 0.82 -16.78 1.08
CA TRP A 328 1.50 -15.57 0.57
C TRP A 328 3.03 -15.69 0.50
N GLY A 329 3.64 -16.43 1.44
CA GLY A 329 5.09 -16.68 1.46
C GLY A 329 5.61 -17.62 0.35
N THR A 330 4.73 -18.42 -0.29
CA THR A 330 5.10 -19.32 -1.39
C THR A 330 4.40 -18.98 -2.72
N ASP A 331 3.52 -17.98 -2.72
CA ASP A 331 2.93 -17.40 -3.92
C ASP A 331 4.00 -16.65 -4.74
N GLY A 332 4.26 -17.14 -5.96
CA GLY A 332 5.34 -16.67 -6.83
C GLY A 332 5.18 -15.25 -7.42
N ASP A 333 4.08 -14.56 -7.11
CA ASP A 333 3.84 -13.16 -7.51
C ASP A 333 3.96 -12.20 -6.32
N SER A 334 4.09 -12.71 -5.09
CA SER A 334 4.11 -11.93 -3.84
C SER A 334 5.37 -12.21 -3.00
N LEU A 335 5.68 -13.50 -2.79
CA LEU A 335 6.81 -13.98 -1.98
C LEU A 335 6.89 -13.31 -0.60
N GLY A 336 5.75 -13.27 0.09
CA GLY A 336 5.55 -12.59 1.36
C GLY A 336 4.23 -11.81 1.42
N SER A 337 3.88 -11.34 2.62
CA SER A 337 2.61 -10.64 2.89
C SER A 337 2.79 -9.12 2.85
N TYR A 338 3.64 -8.54 3.70
CA TYR A 338 3.95 -7.10 3.70
C TYR A 338 5.37 -6.83 4.23
N SER A 339 5.88 -5.62 4.01
CA SER A 339 7.20 -5.23 4.52
C SER A 339 7.19 -4.87 6.01
N CYS A 340 8.35 -5.00 6.65
CA CYS A 340 8.52 -4.78 8.09
C CYS A 340 9.92 -4.22 8.42
N ASP A 341 10.03 -3.56 9.59
CA ASP A 341 11.25 -2.89 10.04
C ASP A 341 12.13 -3.82 10.89
N LEU A 342 13.17 -4.37 10.25
CA LEU A 342 14.13 -5.29 10.87
C LEU A 342 15.12 -4.60 11.81
N VAL A 343 15.65 -5.35 12.78
CA VAL A 343 16.74 -4.88 13.67
C VAL A 343 17.91 -4.32 12.86
N GLY A 344 18.33 -3.09 13.18
CA GLY A 344 19.49 -2.43 12.57
C GLY A 344 19.21 -1.78 11.20
N LYS A 345 17.95 -1.66 10.76
CA LYS A 345 17.56 -1.00 9.52
C LYS A 345 18.16 0.43 9.40
N PRO A 346 18.80 0.80 8.27
CA PRO A 346 19.22 2.18 8.00
C PRO A 346 18.04 3.18 7.98
N ALA A 347 18.26 4.39 8.50
CA ALA A 347 17.23 5.42 8.55
C ALA A 347 16.84 5.98 7.16
N ASP A 348 17.78 6.00 6.21
CA ASP A 348 17.60 6.54 4.85
C ASP A 348 16.92 5.56 3.87
N ILE A 349 16.49 4.40 4.37
CA ILE A 349 16.14 3.26 3.53
C ILE A 349 14.91 3.49 2.65
N TYR A 350 13.88 4.17 3.17
CA TYR A 350 12.68 4.48 2.40
C TYR A 350 12.98 5.53 1.33
N GLU A 351 13.83 6.53 1.61
CA GLU A 351 14.32 7.48 0.59
C GLU A 351 15.07 6.73 -0.52
N ARG A 352 15.99 5.83 -0.16
CA ARG A 352 16.73 4.98 -1.13
C ARG A 352 15.83 3.98 -1.86
N PHE A 353 14.73 3.50 -1.26
CA PHE A 353 13.79 2.61 -1.95
C PHE A 353 12.90 3.38 -2.95
N CYS A 354 12.45 4.59 -2.61
CA CYS A 354 11.57 5.38 -3.45
C CYS A 354 12.29 6.18 -4.56
N ALA A 355 13.54 6.60 -4.34
CA ALA A 355 14.28 7.44 -5.31
C ALA A 355 14.38 6.79 -6.71
N PRO A 356 14.11 7.54 -7.80
CA PRO A 356 14.12 6.97 -9.15
C PRO A 356 15.53 6.56 -9.62
N VAL A 357 15.57 5.66 -10.60
CA VAL A 357 16.79 5.25 -11.31
C VAL A 357 16.57 5.57 -12.78
N ASP A 358 17.10 6.73 -13.21
CA ASP A 358 16.85 7.34 -14.52
C ASP A 358 15.34 7.50 -14.82
N ASN A 359 14.76 6.68 -15.70
CA ASN A 359 13.33 6.70 -16.04
C ASN A 359 12.54 5.56 -15.36
N LEU A 360 13.11 4.90 -14.35
CA LEU A 360 12.49 3.88 -13.51
C LEU A 360 12.07 4.46 -12.15
N TYR A 361 10.79 4.35 -11.80
CA TYR A 361 10.20 4.82 -10.54
C TYR A 361 9.69 3.64 -9.72
N PHE A 362 9.67 3.75 -8.39
CA PHE A 362 9.33 2.65 -7.48
C PHE A 362 8.17 3.03 -6.55
N ALA A 363 7.18 2.15 -6.39
CA ALA A 363 6.01 2.35 -5.52
C ALA A 363 5.45 1.02 -4.96
N GLY A 364 4.56 1.09 -3.96
CA GLY A 364 4.07 -0.07 -3.21
C GLY A 364 4.09 0.19 -1.70
N GLU A 365 3.64 -0.76 -0.87
CA GLU A 365 3.64 -0.54 0.58
C GLU A 365 5.05 -0.34 1.17
N ALA A 366 6.06 -1.07 0.67
CA ALA A 366 7.48 -0.85 1.01
C ALA A 366 8.06 0.51 0.54
N ALA A 367 7.27 1.33 -0.17
CA ALA A 367 7.58 2.70 -0.56
C ALA A 367 6.81 3.76 0.25
N SER A 368 6.17 3.37 1.36
CA SER A 368 5.50 4.27 2.30
C SER A 368 6.13 4.15 3.68
N ALA A 369 6.80 5.21 4.14
CA ALA A 369 7.47 5.22 5.44
C ALA A 369 6.46 5.24 6.60
N ASP A 370 5.48 6.15 6.53
CA ASP A 370 4.54 6.43 7.61
C ASP A 370 3.43 5.37 7.74
N HIS A 371 3.17 4.63 6.66
CA HIS A 371 2.07 3.66 6.51
C HIS A 371 2.51 2.38 5.79
N SER A 372 3.68 1.86 6.17
CA SER A 372 4.26 0.64 5.61
C SER A 372 3.33 -0.57 5.76
N GLY A 373 3.47 -1.58 4.91
CA GLY A 373 2.56 -2.73 4.82
C GLY A 373 1.10 -2.47 4.38
N SER A 374 0.60 -1.23 4.50
CA SER A 374 -0.82 -0.90 4.37
C SER A 374 -1.33 -0.70 2.92
N VAL A 375 -2.64 -0.85 2.73
CA VAL A 375 -3.32 -0.59 1.43
C VAL A 375 -3.28 0.89 1.05
N HIS A 376 -3.38 1.80 2.03
CA HIS A 376 -3.41 3.24 1.80
C HIS A 376 -2.00 3.81 1.56
N GLY A 377 -0.97 3.31 2.25
CA GLY A 377 0.43 3.60 1.93
C GLY A 377 0.83 3.12 0.54
N ALA A 378 0.38 1.92 0.13
CA ALA A 378 0.54 1.44 -1.24
C ALA A 378 -0.19 2.33 -2.28
N TYR A 379 -1.43 2.75 -2.01
CA TYR A 379 -2.16 3.68 -2.88
C TYR A 379 -1.42 5.02 -3.03
N THR A 380 -1.06 5.66 -1.91
CA THR A 380 -0.44 6.99 -1.87
C THR A 380 0.94 6.99 -2.52
N SER A 381 1.78 5.98 -2.29
CA SER A 381 3.08 5.86 -2.97
C SER A 381 2.94 5.68 -4.49
N GLY A 382 1.88 5.00 -4.95
CA GLY A 382 1.52 4.90 -6.37
C GLY A 382 1.23 6.27 -7.00
N VAL A 383 0.44 7.10 -6.32
CA VAL A 383 0.16 8.49 -6.74
C VAL A 383 1.44 9.33 -6.75
N MET A 384 2.25 9.26 -5.68
CA MET A 384 3.52 10.00 -5.60
C MET A 384 4.49 9.64 -6.73
N ALA A 385 4.65 8.34 -7.04
CA ALA A 385 5.52 7.90 -8.13
C ALA A 385 5.01 8.38 -9.50
N ALA A 386 3.69 8.40 -9.71
CA ALA A 386 3.08 8.98 -10.90
C ALA A 386 3.36 10.49 -11.02
N GLU A 387 3.22 11.26 -9.94
CA GLU A 387 3.53 12.70 -9.95
C GLU A 387 4.99 13.00 -10.27
N VAL A 388 5.94 12.27 -9.66
CA VAL A 388 7.38 12.47 -9.89
C VAL A 388 7.74 12.09 -11.34
N CYS A 389 7.15 11.01 -11.86
CA CYS A 389 7.26 10.60 -13.26
C CYS A 389 6.70 11.67 -14.21
N GLN A 390 5.49 12.17 -13.95
CA GLN A 390 4.84 13.24 -14.70
C GLN A 390 5.70 14.51 -14.74
N ARG A 391 6.21 14.96 -13.58
CA ARG A 391 7.07 16.15 -13.49
C ARG A 391 8.35 16.00 -14.31
N HIS A 392 9.05 14.86 -14.20
CA HIS A 392 10.28 14.63 -14.96
C HIS A 392 10.03 14.55 -16.48
N LEU A 393 9.02 13.78 -16.92
CA LEU A 393 8.68 13.67 -18.34
C LEU A 393 8.16 14.99 -18.94
N SER A 394 7.44 15.81 -18.18
CA SER A 394 6.99 17.14 -18.64
C SER A 394 8.19 18.05 -18.95
N VAL A 395 9.22 18.03 -18.09
CA VAL A 395 10.49 18.73 -18.34
C VAL A 395 11.22 18.17 -19.56
N GLN A 396 11.37 16.84 -19.67
CA GLN A 396 12.05 16.20 -20.81
C GLN A 396 11.35 16.50 -22.15
N HIS A 397 10.02 16.48 -22.20
CA HIS A 397 9.24 16.75 -23.40
C HIS A 397 9.05 18.25 -23.69
N GLY A 398 9.65 19.14 -22.89
CA GLY A 398 9.55 20.60 -23.06
C GLY A 398 8.13 21.13 -22.90
N ILE A 399 7.36 20.54 -21.98
CA ILE A 399 6.01 20.93 -21.58
C ILE A 399 6.16 21.81 -20.34
N SER A 400 6.40 23.10 -20.55
CA SER A 400 6.55 24.08 -19.47
C SER A 400 5.24 24.34 -18.74
N ASP A 401 5.31 24.65 -17.44
CA ASP A 401 4.17 24.85 -16.52
C ASP A 401 3.18 25.95 -16.93
N LEU A 402 2.26 25.65 -17.84
CA LEU A 402 0.96 26.31 -17.92
C LEU A 402 -0.02 25.79 -16.86
N PHE A 403 0.20 24.58 -16.34
CA PHE A 403 -0.69 23.92 -15.39
C PHE A 403 -0.66 24.50 -13.97
N GLN A 404 0.51 24.97 -13.49
CA GLN A 404 0.59 25.59 -12.15
C GLN A 404 -0.28 26.85 -12.00
N LEU A 405 -0.58 27.56 -13.09
CA LEU A 405 -1.41 28.78 -13.03
C LEU A 405 -2.92 28.49 -12.94
N VAL A 406 -3.37 27.26 -13.25
CA VAL A 406 -4.79 26.88 -13.26
C VAL A 406 -5.18 26.19 -11.95
N MET A 407 -4.31 25.32 -11.41
CA MET A 407 -4.55 24.61 -10.15
C MET A 407 -4.53 25.51 -8.90
N GLY A 408 -4.19 26.79 -9.04
CA GLY A 408 -4.09 27.76 -7.94
C GLY A 408 -5.44 28.27 -7.39
N GLU A 409 -6.54 28.15 -8.14
CA GLU A 409 -7.86 28.67 -7.72
C GLU A 409 -8.96 27.59 -7.60
N GLU A 410 -8.84 26.43 -8.25
CA GLU A 410 -9.91 25.39 -8.25
C GLU A 410 -9.79 24.30 -7.18
N LEU A 411 -8.75 24.29 -6.34
CA LEU A 411 -8.59 23.33 -5.23
C LEU A 411 -9.48 23.66 -4.00
N SER A 412 -10.76 23.97 -4.23
CA SER A 412 -11.76 24.17 -3.19
C SER A 412 -13.11 23.47 -3.45
N GLU A 413 -13.58 23.34 -4.70
CA GLU A 413 -14.89 22.75 -5.04
C GLU A 413 -14.87 21.77 -6.23
N ALA A 414 -13.95 20.80 -6.25
CA ALA A 414 -13.93 19.72 -7.24
C ALA A 414 -14.88 18.54 -6.88
N MET A 415 -16.17 18.83 -6.60
CA MET A 415 -17.15 17.80 -6.25
C MET A 415 -17.68 17.11 -7.53
N VAL A 416 -17.44 15.80 -7.67
CA VAL A 416 -17.82 15.01 -8.86
C VAL A 416 -19.34 15.05 -9.10
N PRO A 417 -19.82 15.58 -10.24
CA PRO A 417 -21.25 15.62 -10.55
C PRO A 417 -21.73 14.28 -11.10
N LEU A 418 -22.08 13.34 -10.20
CA LEU A 418 -22.76 12.10 -10.57
C LEU A 418 -24.12 12.40 -11.21
N GLN A 419 -24.19 12.33 -12.54
CA GLN A 419 -25.39 12.65 -13.31
C GLN A 419 -26.40 11.49 -13.27
N ILE A 420 -27.15 11.38 -12.16
CA ILE A 420 -28.19 10.37 -11.97
C ILE A 420 -29.36 10.62 -12.95
N SER A 421 -29.32 9.93 -14.08
CA SER A 421 -30.46 9.80 -14.99
C SER A 421 -31.59 9.04 -14.29
N ARG A 422 -32.79 9.66 -14.20
CA ARG A 422 -33.99 9.02 -13.67
C ARG A 422 -34.83 8.43 -14.80
N MET A 423 -35.20 7.15 -14.66
CA MET A 423 -36.50 6.61 -15.04
C MET A 423 -37.00 5.72 -13.90
#